data_AF-A0A1M5L303-F1
#
_entry.id   AF-A0A1M5L303-F1
#
_cell.length_a   1.000
_cell.length_b   1.000
_cell.length_c   1.000
_cell.angle_alpha   90.00
_cell.angle_beta   90.00
_cell.angle_gamma   90.00
#
_symmetry.space_group_name_H-M   'P 1'
#
loop_
_entity.id
_entity.type
_entity.pdbx_description
1 polymer ?
#
loop_
_entity_poly.entity_id
_entity_poly.type
_entity_poly.pdbx_seq_one_letter_code
_entity_poly.pdbx_strand_id
1 'polypeptide(L)'
;MKVTLKDIAEETDFSISTVSRALRDIKKVSKANKQIILQKAKELGYPLQSNSSKRRRGDNTLIALIVGFHVGEFYTSFFNGFIKAGQKRNVNVSMFSAPASIKDLCSLIKQLDNAGYSSAALMISTLHHND
;
A
#
# COMPACT_ATOMS: atom_id res chain seq x y z
N MET A 1 0.59 9.14 -26.05
CA MET A 1 1.51 10.15 -25.47
C MET A 1 1.60 9.91 -23.97
N LYS A 2 2.77 10.13 -23.37
CA LYS A 2 2.96 10.03 -21.91
C LYS A 2 2.82 11.42 -21.31
N VAL A 3 1.95 11.57 -20.30
CA VAL A 3 1.77 12.85 -19.60
C VAL A 3 3.04 13.20 -18.83
N THR A 4 3.43 14.47 -18.92
CA THR A 4 4.62 15.05 -18.35
C THR A 4 4.28 16.10 -17.28
N LEU A 5 5.28 16.55 -16.54
CA LEU A 5 5.10 17.66 -15.58
C LEU A 5 4.72 18.98 -16.27
N LYS A 6 5.09 19.13 -17.55
CA LYS A 6 4.80 20.32 -18.35
C LYS A 6 3.30 20.39 -18.67
N ASP A 7 2.70 19.26 -19.03
CA ASP A 7 1.27 19.18 -19.34
C ASP A 7 0.42 19.54 -18.11
N ILE A 8 0.80 19.04 -16.92
CA ILE A 8 0.10 19.39 -15.67
C ILE A 8 0.28 20.87 -15.33
N ALA A 9 1.47 21.42 -15.57
CA ALA A 9 1.77 22.84 -15.32
C ALA A 9 0.90 23.76 -16.18
N GLU A 10 0.75 23.43 -17.47
CA GLU A 10 -0.09 24.18 -18.42
C GLU A 10 -1.58 24.13 -18.02
N GLU A 11 -2.08 22.98 -17.58
CA GLU A 11 -3.49 22.79 -17.18
C GLU A 11 -3.84 23.39 -15.80
N THR A 12 -2.85 23.69 -14.96
CA THR A 12 -3.06 24.17 -13.58
C THR A 12 -2.58 25.60 -13.35
N ASP A 13 -1.99 26.23 -14.37
CA ASP A 13 -1.35 27.55 -14.30
C ASP A 13 -0.27 27.65 -13.19
N PHE A 14 0.41 26.53 -12.91
CA PHE A 14 1.54 26.47 -11.99
C PHE A 14 2.84 26.24 -12.74
N SER A 15 3.96 26.75 -12.22
CA SER A 15 5.27 26.43 -12.80
C SER A 15 5.59 24.94 -12.66
N ILE A 16 6.34 24.38 -13.62
CA ILE A 16 6.83 23.00 -13.60
C ILE A 16 7.52 22.67 -12.26
N SER A 17 8.28 23.63 -11.72
CA SER A 17 8.94 23.49 -10.41
C SER A 17 7.96 23.34 -9.25
N THR A 18 6.79 23.99 -9.31
CA THR A 18 5.73 23.92 -8.30
C THR A 18 5.00 22.59 -8.40
N VAL A 19 4.68 22.15 -9.62
CA VAL A 19 4.11 20.81 -9.88
C VAL A 19 5.05 19.72 -9.37
N SER A 20 6.34 19.76 -9.73
CA SER A 20 7.33 18.78 -9.27
C SER A 20 7.40 18.71 -7.73
N ARG A 21 7.39 19.88 -7.06
CA ARG A 21 7.41 19.96 -5.59
C ARG A 21 6.12 19.46 -4.96
N ALA A 22 4.97 19.77 -5.55
CA ALA A 22 3.65 19.34 -5.09
C ALA A 22 3.49 17.82 -5.17
N LEU A 23 3.91 17.22 -6.29
CA LEU A 23 3.86 15.77 -6.50
C LEU A 23 4.85 15.01 -5.60
N ARG A 24 5.98 15.63 -5.23
CA ARG A 24 6.98 15.08 -4.28
C ARG A 24 6.66 15.35 -2.81
N ASP A 25 5.51 15.96 -2.49
CA ASP A 25 5.08 16.29 -1.11
C ASP A 25 6.12 17.10 -0.29
N ILE A 26 6.79 18.04 -0.95
CA ILE A 26 7.75 18.94 -0.28
C ILE A 26 6.94 20.05 0.43
N LYS A 27 7.25 20.33 1.71
CA LYS A 27 6.57 21.32 2.60
C LYS A 27 6.48 22.77 2.07
N LYS A 28 6.98 23.07 0.87
CA LYS A 28 7.01 24.40 0.25
C LYS A 28 5.77 24.72 -0.61
N VAL A 29 4.80 23.82 -0.74
CA VAL A 29 3.55 24.05 -1.50
C VAL A 29 2.36 24.09 -0.54
N SER A 30 1.47 25.07 -0.69
CA SER A 30 0.25 25.16 0.11
C SER A 30 -0.62 23.91 -0.08
N LYS A 31 -1.38 23.53 0.95
CA LYS A 31 -2.27 22.36 0.88
C LYS A 31 -3.30 22.50 -0.25
N ALA A 32 -3.86 23.69 -0.41
CA ALA A 32 -4.84 23.99 -1.46
C ALA A 32 -4.25 23.77 -2.87
N ASN A 33 -3.10 24.39 -3.17
CA ASN A 33 -2.49 24.28 -4.50
C ASN A 33 -2.03 22.85 -4.78
N LYS A 34 -1.50 22.15 -3.76
CA LYS A 34 -1.12 20.75 -3.87
C LYS A 34 -2.32 19.88 -4.28
N GLN A 35 -3.49 20.15 -3.72
CA GLN A 35 -4.71 19.39 -4.00
C GLN A 35 -5.19 19.59 -5.44
N ILE A 36 -5.15 20.83 -5.94
CA ILE A 36 -5.44 21.15 -7.35
C ILE A 36 -4.51 20.39 -8.29
N ILE A 37 -3.20 20.43 -8.03
CA ILE A 37 -2.19 19.76 -8.85
C ILE A 37 -2.37 18.23 -8.85
N LEU A 38 -2.62 17.63 -7.68
CA LEU A 38 -2.84 16.19 -7.55
C LEU A 38 -4.10 15.73 -8.29
N GLN A 39 -5.18 16.51 -8.20
CA GLN A 39 -6.43 16.22 -8.89
C GLN A 39 -6.24 16.26 -10.40
N LYS A 40 -5.59 17.31 -10.92
CA LYS A 40 -5.29 17.42 -12.36
C LYS A 40 -4.32 16.37 -12.88
N ALA A 41 -3.28 16.04 -12.11
CA ALA A 41 -2.37 14.95 -12.45
C ALA A 41 -3.12 13.60 -12.57
N LYS A 42 -4.09 13.33 -11.68
CA LYS A 42 -4.92 12.13 -11.73
C LYS A 42 -5.86 12.12 -12.93
N GLU A 43 -6.51 13.26 -13.24
CA GLU A 43 -7.38 13.42 -14.41
C GLU A 43 -6.63 13.17 -15.72
N LEU A 44 -5.39 13.66 -15.82
CA LEU A 44 -4.54 13.47 -16.99
C LEU A 44 -3.90 12.06 -17.06
N GLY A 45 -4.06 11.22 -16.04
CA GLY A 45 -3.44 9.89 -16.00
C GLY A 45 -1.92 9.95 -15.80
N TYR A 46 -1.40 11.02 -15.18
CA TYR A 46 0.00 11.07 -14.76
C TYR A 46 0.25 10.06 -13.64
N PRO A 47 1.31 9.23 -13.73
CA PRO A 47 1.63 8.24 -12.71
C PRO A 47 2.11 8.94 -11.43
N LEU A 48 1.19 9.14 -10.50
CA LEU A 48 1.49 9.61 -9.16
C LEU A 48 2.22 8.50 -8.41
N GLN A 49 3.38 8.82 -7.82
CA GLN A 49 3.98 7.93 -6.83
C GLN A 49 3.03 7.88 -5.64
N SER A 50 2.53 6.68 -5.31
CA SER A 50 1.77 6.43 -4.10
C SER A 50 2.69 6.66 -2.90
N ASN A 51 2.83 7.92 -2.48
CA ASN A 51 3.36 8.23 -1.18
C ASN A 51 2.26 7.92 -0.16
N SER A 52 2.06 6.62 0.09
CA SER A 52 1.36 6.05 1.25
C SER A 52 2.06 6.39 2.58
N SER A 53 3.02 7.30 2.56
CA SER A 53 3.84 7.74 3.68
C SER A 53 3.23 8.98 4.34
N LYS A 54 2.22 8.77 5.18
CA LYS A 54 1.98 9.56 6.42
C LYS A 54 0.82 8.95 7.21
N ARG A 55 1.02 7.73 7.71
CA ARG A 55 0.29 7.30 8.90
C ARG A 55 0.63 8.26 10.03
N ARG A 56 -0.39 8.90 10.59
CA ARG A 56 -0.24 9.82 11.72
C ARG A 56 0.16 8.97 12.94
N ARG A 57 0.91 9.56 13.85
CA ARG A 57 1.20 8.96 15.16
C ARG A 57 -0.15 8.76 15.88
N GLY A 58 -0.71 7.55 15.81
CA GLY A 58 -2.07 7.22 16.24
C GLY A 58 -2.82 6.22 15.34
N ASP A 59 -2.41 6.03 14.08
CA ASP A 59 -3.05 5.06 13.18
C ASP A 59 -2.60 3.62 13.51
N ASN A 60 -3.55 2.68 13.64
CA ASN A 60 -3.25 1.26 13.95
C ASN A 60 -2.38 0.66 12.85
N THR A 61 -1.21 0.13 13.21
CA THR A 61 -0.31 -0.59 12.29
C THR A 61 -1.05 -1.79 11.70
N LEU A 62 -1.16 -1.86 10.37
CA LEU A 62 -1.83 -2.98 9.70
C LEU A 62 -0.80 -4.00 9.26
N ILE A 63 -0.95 -5.26 9.67
CA ILE A 63 -0.11 -6.38 9.27
C ILE A 63 -0.98 -7.40 8.52
N ALA A 64 -0.54 -7.79 7.33
CA ALA A 64 -1.16 -8.86 6.56
C ALA A 64 -0.48 -10.20 6.84
N LEU A 65 -1.23 -11.22 7.21
CA LEU A 65 -0.78 -12.61 7.23
C LEU A 65 -1.26 -13.28 5.94
N ILE A 66 -0.34 -13.72 5.09
CA ILE A 66 -0.65 -14.39 3.84
C ILE A 66 -0.40 -15.89 4.04
N VAL A 67 -1.45 -16.69 4.06
CA VAL A 67 -1.41 -18.10 4.48
C VAL A 67 -1.90 -19.01 3.37
N GLY A 68 -1.19 -20.10 3.10
CA GLY A 68 -1.71 -21.18 2.26
C GLY A 68 -2.73 -22.01 3.02
N PHE A 69 -4.02 -21.82 2.75
CA PHE A 69 -5.08 -22.53 3.47
C PHE A 69 -5.27 -23.97 2.95
N HIS A 70 -4.99 -24.93 3.82
CA HIS A 70 -5.35 -26.34 3.77
C HIS A 70 -6.47 -26.69 4.76
N VAL A 71 -7.39 -27.56 4.35
CA VAL A 71 -8.49 -28.04 5.20
C VAL A 71 -7.94 -28.84 6.38
N GLY A 72 -8.43 -28.56 7.59
CA GLY A 72 -8.07 -29.29 8.81
C GLY A 72 -6.95 -28.67 9.65
N GLU A 73 -6.31 -27.60 9.18
CA GLU A 73 -5.29 -26.89 9.96
C GLU A 73 -5.86 -25.90 10.99
N PHE A 74 -5.06 -25.59 12.02
CA PHE A 74 -5.42 -24.80 13.19
C PHE A 74 -5.29 -23.28 13.01
N TYR A 75 -5.85 -22.70 11.94
CA TYR A 75 -5.73 -21.25 11.68
C TYR A 75 -6.37 -20.37 12.75
N THR A 76 -7.44 -20.83 13.39
CA THR A 76 -8.21 -20.04 14.35
C THR A 76 -7.41 -19.75 15.62
N SER A 77 -6.81 -20.78 16.22
CA SER A 77 -5.94 -20.63 17.40
C SER A 77 -4.72 -19.76 17.09
N PHE A 78 -4.12 -20.00 15.92
CA PHE A 78 -2.98 -19.26 15.43
C PHE A 78 -3.29 -17.76 15.23
N PHE A 79 -4.35 -17.45 14.49
CA PHE A 79 -4.80 -16.10 14.22
C PHE A 79 -5.21 -15.35 15.50
N ASN A 80 -5.87 -16.05 16.44
CA ASN A 80 -6.18 -15.50 17.76
C ASN A 80 -4.92 -15.10 18.54
N GLY A 81 -3.85 -15.91 18.47
CA GLY A 81 -2.56 -15.58 19.06
C GLY A 81 -1.99 -14.26 18.51
N PHE A 82 -2.02 -14.09 17.20
CA PHE A 82 -1.59 -12.83 16.57
C PHE A 82 -2.45 -11.63 16.95
N ILE A 83 -3.77 -11.78 16.97
CA ILE A 83 -4.67 -10.70 17.41
C ILE A 83 -4.33 -10.27 18.84
N LYS A 84 -4.19 -11.23 19.76
CA LYS A 84 -3.84 -10.95 21.17
C LYS A 84 -2.48 -10.26 21.30
N ALA A 85 -1.49 -10.67 20.51
CA ALA A 85 -0.18 -10.04 20.49
C ALA A 85 -0.22 -8.62 19.91
N GLY A 86 -1.05 -8.39 18.89
CA GLY A 86 -1.20 -7.11 18.20
C GLY A 86 -1.97 -6.06 19.00
N GLN A 87 -3.02 -6.48 19.73
CA GLN A 87 -3.87 -5.59 20.54
C GLN A 87 -3.06 -4.71 21.50
N LYS A 88 -2.06 -5.27 22.18
CA LYS A 88 -1.21 -4.54 23.14
C LYS A 88 -0.31 -3.49 22.48
N ARG A 89 -0.13 -3.54 21.16
CA ARG A 89 0.82 -2.72 20.38
C ARG A 89 0.12 -1.80 19.37
N ASN A 90 -1.20 -1.69 19.45
CA ASN A 90 -2.02 -0.98 18.46
C ASN A 90 -1.80 -1.49 17.02
N VAL A 91 -1.67 -2.81 16.89
CA VAL A 91 -1.49 -3.51 15.61
C VAL A 91 -2.77 -4.25 15.29
N ASN A 92 -3.33 -4.02 14.11
CA ASN A 92 -4.40 -4.85 13.56
C ASN A 92 -3.80 -5.87 12.60
N VAL A 93 -4.27 -7.10 12.74
CA VAL A 93 -3.81 -8.23 11.93
C VAL A 93 -4.97 -8.69 11.06
N SER A 94 -4.73 -8.80 9.76
CA SER A 94 -5.68 -9.34 8.78
C SER A 94 -5.07 -10.56 8.11
N MET A 95 -5.90 -11.56 7.80
CA MET A 95 -5.44 -12.80 7.18
C MET A 95 -5.96 -12.91 5.74
N PHE A 96 -5.09 -13.36 4.84
CA PHE A 96 -5.33 -13.48 3.41
C PHE A 96 -4.89 -14.86 2.91
N SER A 97 -5.58 -15.38 1.90
CA SER A 97 -5.15 -16.60 1.23
C SER A 97 -3.96 -16.34 0.34
N ALA A 98 -2.95 -17.21 0.40
CA ALA A 98 -1.82 -17.20 -0.50
C ALA A 98 -2.26 -17.72 -1.89
N PRO A 99 -2.08 -16.95 -2.97
CA PRO A 99 -2.34 -17.45 -4.31
C PRO A 99 -1.27 -18.48 -4.72
N ALA A 100 -1.64 -19.39 -5.62
CA ALA A 100 -0.77 -20.47 -6.08
C ALA A 100 0.41 -19.99 -6.96
N SER A 101 0.29 -18.82 -7.60
CA SER A 101 1.31 -18.29 -8.51
C SER A 101 2.08 -17.12 -7.89
N ILE A 102 3.39 -17.04 -8.19
CA ILE A 102 4.24 -15.91 -7.76
C ILE A 102 3.75 -14.58 -8.33
N LYS A 103 3.19 -14.58 -9.55
CA LYS A 103 2.64 -13.38 -10.21
C LYS A 103 1.45 -12.81 -9.45
N ASP A 104 0.56 -13.69 -8.99
CA ASP A 104 -0.62 -13.29 -8.22
C ASP A 104 -0.23 -12.88 -6.81
N LEU A 105 0.78 -13.52 -6.21
CA LEU A 105 1.34 -13.11 -4.93
C LEU A 105 1.91 -11.68 -5.00
N CYS A 106 2.67 -11.37 -6.05
CA CYS A 106 3.16 -10.01 -6.29
C CYS A 106 2.01 -9.00 -6.44
N SER A 107 0.92 -9.41 -7.07
CA SER A 107 -0.26 -8.55 -7.27
C SER A 107 -0.99 -8.31 -5.95
N LEU A 108 -1.14 -9.33 -5.11
CA LEU A 108 -1.69 -9.23 -3.76
C LEU A 108 -0.85 -8.29 -2.90
N ILE A 109 0.48 -8.43 -2.88
CA ILE A 109 1.38 -7.56 -2.11
C ILE A 109 1.21 -6.09 -2.53
N LYS A 110 1.10 -5.81 -3.84
CA LYS A 110 0.84 -4.45 -4.33
C LYS A 110 -0.52 -3.91 -3.90
N GLN A 111 -1.56 -4.76 -3.88
CA GLN A 111 -2.88 -4.37 -3.37
C GLN A 111 -2.83 -4.04 -1.88
N LEU A 112 -2.11 -4.84 -1.09
CA LEU A 112 -1.93 -4.63 0.35
C LEU A 112 -1.17 -3.33 0.63
N ASP A 113 -0.10 -3.05 -0.10
CA ASP A 113 0.65 -1.79 0.00
C ASP A 113 -0.25 -0.58 -0.30
N ASN A 114 -1.03 -0.65 -1.39
CA ASN A 114 -2.00 0.39 -1.75
C ASN A 114 -3.13 0.54 -0.72
N ALA A 115 -3.55 -0.56 -0.08
CA ALA A 115 -4.52 -0.56 1.02
C ALA A 115 -3.93 -0.06 2.34
N GLY A 116 -2.63 0.28 2.37
CA GLY A 116 -1.95 0.86 3.50
C GLY A 116 -1.43 -0.15 4.52
N TYR A 117 -1.31 -1.44 4.17
CA TYR A 117 -0.65 -2.42 5.03
C TYR A 117 0.82 -2.05 5.22
N SER A 118 1.28 -2.05 6.47
CA SER A 118 2.65 -1.66 6.81
C SER A 118 3.65 -2.80 6.63
N SER A 119 3.18 -4.04 6.70
CA SER A 119 4.00 -5.23 6.48
C SER A 119 3.12 -6.43 6.11
N ALA A 120 3.74 -7.43 5.48
CA ALA A 120 3.13 -8.72 5.22
C ALA A 120 4.05 -9.84 5.76
N ALA A 121 3.47 -10.81 6.46
CA ALA A 121 4.12 -12.06 6.83
C ALA A 121 3.59 -13.18 5.93
N LEU A 122 4.49 -13.81 5.19
CA LEU A 122 4.16 -14.90 4.26
C LEU A 122 4.37 -16.24 4.97
N MET A 123 3.31 -17.05 5.01
CA MET A 123 3.27 -18.36 5.65
C MET A 123 2.70 -19.36 4.65
N ILE A 124 3.53 -19.71 3.69
CA ILE A 124 3.23 -20.75 2.71
C ILE A 124 4.03 -21.99 3.09
N SER A 125 3.33 -23.09 3.33
CA SER A 125 3.95 -24.40 3.49
C SER A 125 4.61 -24.79 2.16
N THR A 126 5.93 -24.82 2.12
CA THR A 126 6.65 -25.53 1.04
C THR A 126 6.63 -27.01 1.40
N LEU A 127 5.64 -27.73 0.91
CA LEU A 127 5.66 -29.20 0.94
C LEU A 127 6.69 -29.67 -0.08
N HIS A 128 7.96 -29.79 0.36
CA HIS A 128 8.84 -30.78 -0.24
C HIS A 128 8.50 -32.13 0.41
N HIS A 129 7.71 -32.93 -0.29
CA HIS A 129 7.65 -34.38 -0.08
C HIS A 129 8.21 -35.03 -1.35
N ASN A 130 9.53 -35.24 -1.34
CA ASN A 130 10.13 -36.32 -2.11
C ASN A 130 10.25 -37.48 -1.13
N ASP A 131 9.44 -38.51 -1.34
CA ASP A 131 9.74 -39.92 -1.06
C ASP A 131 8.89 -40.77 -2.00
#